data_AF-A0A921F3L9-F1
#
_entry.id   AF-A0A921F3L9-F1
#
_cell.length_a   1.000
_cell.length_b   1.000
_cell.length_c   1.000
_cell.angle_alpha   90.00
_cell.angle_beta   90.00
_cell.angle_gamma   90.00
#
_symmetry.space_group_name_H-M   'P 1'
#
loop_
_entity.id
_entity.type
_entity.pdbx_description
1 polymer ?
#
loop_
_entity_poly.entity_id
_entity_poly.type
_entity_poly.pdbx_seq_one_letter_code
_entity_poly.pdbx_strand_id
1 'polypeptide(L)' 'GVLMGANDSRYLALAGLVNLVPFIAYLLIVLMAAPHGSWGLFFVAFAFFGVLMAMRWWTLGRRVKGTAWLENAA' A
#
# COMPACT_ATOMS: atom_id res chain seq x y z
N GLY A 1 -1.44 9.08 -11.90
CA GLY A 1 -1.48 9.82 -13.17
C GLY A 1 -2.02 8.95 -14.27
N VAL A 2 -1.20 8.09 -14.87
CA VAL A 2 -1.53 7.31 -16.07
C VAL A 2 -2.77 6.39 -15.92
N LEU A 3 -2.98 5.77 -14.75
CA LEU A 3 -4.15 4.88 -14.52
C LEU A 3 -5.45 5.61 -14.17
N MET A 4 -5.42 6.88 -13.78
CA MET A 4 -6.67 7.65 -13.60
C MET A 4 -7.39 7.85 -14.94
N GLY A 5 -6.66 7.80 -16.06
CA GLY A 5 -7.23 7.85 -17.41
C GLY A 5 -7.75 6.53 -17.96
N ALA A 6 -7.49 5.39 -17.31
CA ALA A 6 -7.89 4.05 -17.78
C ALA A 6 -9.28 3.59 -17.28
N ASN A 7 -10.10 4.53 -16.77
CA ASN A 7 -11.42 4.32 -16.17
C ASN A 7 -11.51 3.26 -15.04
N ASP A 8 -10.38 2.81 -14.50
CA ASP A 8 -10.32 1.78 -13.45
C ASP A 8 -10.27 2.38 -12.03
N SER A 9 -11.17 3.33 -11.78
CA SER A 9 -11.23 4.10 -10.53
C SER A 9 -11.55 3.24 -9.32
N ARG A 10 -12.42 2.22 -9.48
CA ARG A 10 -12.78 1.27 -8.43
C ARG A 10 -11.60 0.44 -7.96
N TYR A 11 -10.81 -0.11 -8.89
CA TYR A 11 -9.61 -0.85 -8.52
C TYR A 11 -8.59 0.05 -7.83
N LEU A 12 -8.37 1.26 -8.33
CA LEU A 12 -7.43 2.20 -7.73
C LEU A 12 -7.83 2.58 -6.30
N ALA A 13 -9.12 2.80 -6.04
CA ALA A 13 -9.61 3.06 -4.68
C ALA A 13 -9.35 1.87 -3.75
N LEU A 14 -9.66 0.65 -4.20
CA LEU A 14 -9.44 -0.56 -3.41
C LEU A 14 -7.93 -0.81 -3.17
N ALA A 15 -7.10 -0.64 -4.21
CA ALA A 15 -5.65 -0.77 -4.09
C ALA A 15 -5.09 0.26 -3.11
N GLY A 16 -5.58 1.50 -3.16
CA GLY A 16 -5.26 2.54 -2.17
C GLY A 16 -5.62 2.11 -0.75
N LEU A 17 -6.84 1.60 -0.54
CA LEU A 17 -7.31 1.13 0.76
C LEU A 17 -6.46 -0.05 1.30
N VAL A 18 -6.12 -1.02 0.45
CA VAL A 18 -5.28 -2.17 0.80
C VAL A 18 -3.86 -1.75 1.21
N ASN A 19 -3.34 -0.66 0.66
CA ASN A 19 -2.05 -0.11 1.09
C ASN A 19 -2.19 0.69 2.40
N LEU A 20 -3.23 1.52 2.50
CA LEU A 20 -3.37 2.50 3.56
C LEU A 20 -3.82 1.89 4.89
N VAL A 21 -4.81 0.99 4.87
CA VAL A 21 -5.40 0.43 6.10
C VAL A 21 -4.37 -0.32 6.95
N PRO A 22 -3.57 -1.26 6.40
CA PRO A 22 -2.54 -1.95 7.18
C PRO A 22 -1.46 -1.01 7.70
N PHE A 23 -1.09 -0.01 6.89
CA PHE A 23 -0.09 0.99 7.28
C PHE A 23 -0.56 1.84 8.46
N ILE A 24 -1.79 2.38 8.41
CA ILE A 24 -2.37 3.13 9.53
C ILE A 24 -2.51 2.24 10.76
N ALA A 25 -3.03 1.02 10.61
CA ALA A 25 -3.16 0.09 11.73
C ALA A 25 -1.82 -0.18 12.42
N TYR A 26 -0.75 -0.39 11.64
CA TYR A 26 0.59 -0.58 12.19
C TYR A 26 1.11 0.67 12.91
N LEU A 27 0.92 1.86 12.34
CA LEU A 27 1.31 3.12 12.99
C LEU A 27 0.57 3.35 14.31
N LEU A 28 -0.72 3.00 14.38
CA LEU A 28 -1.48 3.07 15.63
C LEU A 28 -0.92 2.13 16.70
N ILE A 29 -0.50 0.92 16.31
CA ILE A 29 0.19 -0.01 17.23
C ILE A 29 1.50 0.59 17.73
N VAL A 30 2.33 1.15 16.83
CA VAL A 30 3.59 1.80 17.21
C VAL A 30 3.36 3.00 18.13
N LEU A 31 2.33 3.81 17.84
CA LEU A 31 1.94 4.94 18.66
C LEU A 31 1.54 4.51 20.08
N MET A 32 0.75 3.43 20.21
CA MET A 32 0.34 2.88 21.51
C MET A 32 1.51 2.25 22.27
N ALA A 33 2.45 1.61 21.57
CA ALA A 33 3.63 0.99 22.18
C ALA A 33 4.66 2.03 22.66
N ALA A 34 4.63 3.25 22.11
CA ALA A 34 5.52 4.36 22.45
C ALA A 34 7.02 3.97 22.58
N PRO A 35 7.62 3.29 21.58
CA PRO A 35 9.02 2.88 21.65
C PRO A 35 9.96 4.09 21.71
N HIS A 36 11.00 3.99 22.55
CA HIS A 36 11.98 5.05 22.75
C HIS A 36 13.32 4.76 22.07
N GLY A 37 14.10 5.81 21.82
CA GLY A 37 15.45 5.70 21.25
C GLY A 37 15.45 5.16 19.81
N SER A 38 16.47 4.39 19.45
CA SER A 38 16.65 3.84 18.10
C SER A 38 15.52 2.90 17.67
N TRP A 39 14.84 2.25 18.62
CA TRP A 39 13.72 1.38 18.33
C TRP A 39 12.53 2.11 17.71
N GLY A 40 12.26 3.36 18.13
CA GLY A 40 11.19 4.16 17.51
C GLY A 40 11.45 4.41 16.02
N LEU A 41 12.70 4.76 15.67
CA LEU A 41 13.11 4.93 14.28
C LEU A 41 12.99 3.62 13.49
N PHE A 42 13.40 2.50 14.08
CA PHE A 42 13.29 1.19 13.45
C PHE A 42 11.83 0.83 13.12
N PHE A 43 10.91 0.99 14.08
CA PHE A 43 9.50 0.65 13.86
C PHE A 43 8.83 1.59 12.85
N VAL A 44 9.12 2.90 12.87
CA VAL A 44 8.59 3.83 11.86
C VAL A 44 9.17 3.53 10.47
N ALA A 45 10.46 3.21 10.36
CA ALA A 45 11.06 2.78 9.10
C ALA A 45 10.41 1.49 8.60
N PHE A 46 10.19 0.51 9.49
CA PHE A 46 9.53 -0.74 9.16
C PHE A 46 8.06 -0.55 8.72
N ALA A 47 7.35 0.43 9.28
CA ALA A 47 6.01 0.79 8.81
C ALA A 47 6.03 1.10 7.29
N PHE A 48 7.02 1.87 6.84
CA PHE A 48 7.14 2.24 5.44
C PHE A 48 7.70 1.09 4.59
N PHE A 49 8.92 0.62 4.88
CA PHE A 49 9.64 -0.36 4.06
C PHE A 49 9.12 -1.79 4.18
N GLY A 50 8.58 -2.13 5.35
CA GLY A 50 7.94 -3.42 5.59
C GLY A 50 6.48 -3.39 5.17
N VAL A 51 5.65 -2.68 5.92
CA VAL A 51 4.18 -2.78 5.77
C VAL A 51 3.68 -2.17 4.46
N LEU A 52 3.94 -0.88 4.24
CA LEU A 52 3.42 -0.18 3.06
C LEU A 52 4.02 -0.74 1.76
N MET A 53 5.33 -0.95 1.71
CA MET A 53 5.97 -1.50 0.50
C MET A 53 5.57 -2.96 0.24
N ALA A 54 5.34 -3.79 1.25
CA ALA A 54 4.83 -5.16 1.03
C ALA A 54 3.42 -5.16 0.43
N MET A 55 2.51 -4.32 0.95
CA MET A 55 1.16 -4.18 0.37
C MET A 55 1.23 -3.63 -1.06
N ARG A 56 2.17 -2.73 -1.31
CA ARG A 56 2.41 -2.19 -2.65
C ARG A 56 2.91 -3.26 -3.61
N TRP A 57 3.90 -4.05 -3.20
CA TRP A 57 4.39 -5.18 -3.97
C TRP A 57 3.27 -6.19 -4.25
N TRP A 58 2.43 -6.49 -3.27
CA TRP A 58 1.30 -7.40 -3.42
C TRP A 58 0.22 -6.88 -4.41
N THR A 59 -0.12 -5.60 -4.33
CA THR A 59 -1.11 -4.98 -5.24
C THR A 59 -0.57 -4.88 -6.67
N LEU A 60 0.67 -4.42 -6.85
CA LEU A 60 1.35 -4.34 -8.15
C LEU A 60 1.60 -5.73 -8.75
N GLY A 61 2.09 -6.69 -7.95
CA GLY A 61 2.38 -8.04 -8.40
C GLY A 61 1.13 -8.77 -8.90
N ARG A 62 -0.02 -8.56 -8.24
CA ARG A 62 -1.32 -9.04 -8.74
C ARG A 62 -1.75 -8.32 -10.01
N ARG A 63 -1.51 -7.01 -10.11
CA ARG A 63 -1.89 -6.21 -11.29
C ARG A 63 -1.12 -6.62 -12.54
N VAL A 64 0.20 -6.81 -12.43
CA VAL A 64 1.06 -7.19 -13.56
C VAL A 64 0.68 -8.56 -14.13
N LYS A 65 0.12 -9.45 -13.31
CA LYS A 65 -0.35 -10.78 -13.73
C LYS A 65 -1.74 -10.76 -14.39
N GLY A 66 -2.51 -9.68 -14.24
CA GLY A 66 -3.83 -9.54 -14.84
C GLY A 66 -3.77 -8.86 -16.20
N THR A 67 -4.62 -9.28 -17.14
CA THR A 67 -4.78 -8.66 -18.47
C THR A 67 -5.90 -7.62 -18.53
N ALA A 68 -6.70 -7.47 -17.46
CA ALA A 68 -7.85 -6.56 -17.40
C ALA A 68 -7.52 -5.08 -17.68
N TRP A 69 -6.24 -4.68 -17.57
CA TRP A 69 -5.81 -3.32 -17.92
C TRP A 69 -5.58 -3.12 -19.43
N LEU A 70 -5.46 -4.22 -20.20
CA LEU A 70 -5.39 -4.20 -21.67
C LEU A 70 -6.80 -4.15 -22.27
N GLU A 71 -7.78 -4.83 -21.66
CA GLU A 71 -9.17 -4.85 -22.13
C GLU A 71 -9.85 -3.47 -22.03
N ASN A 72 -9.51 -2.68 -21.00
CA ASN A 72 -10.05 -1.33 -20.82
C ASN A 72 -9.35 -0.26 -21.69
N ALA A 73 -8.34 -0.63 -22.48
CA ALA A 73 -7.58 0.29 -23.35
C ALA A 73 -8.00 0.24 -24.83
N ALA A 74 -8.89 -0.70 -25.20
CA ALA A 74 -9.51 -0.81 -26.52
C ALA A 74 -10.84 -0.04 -26.57
#